data_AF-A0A485AED2-F1
#
_entry.id   AF-A0A485AED2-F1
#
_cell.length_a   1.000
_cell.length_b   1.000
_cell.length_c   1.000
_cell.angle_alpha   90.00
_cell.angle_beta   90.00
_cell.angle_gamma   90.00
#
_symmetry.space_group_name_H-M   'P 1'
#
loop_
_entity.id
_entity.type
_entity.pdbx_description
1 polymer ?
#
loop_
_entity_poly.entity_id
_entity_poly.type
_entity_poly.pdbx_seq_one_letter_code
_entity_poly.pdbx_strand_id
1 'polypeptide(L)'
;MKTLLIIDAGLGQARAYMAKTLLGTAAHKAHLELTDNPNDAELAIVLGAALPADSALSGKQVFLGDINRAVAHPELFLSEAKSHATPYAAPAAAALPASTGGAKRIVAITACPTGVAPYLYGGRSH
;
A
#
# COMPACT_ATOMS: atom_id res chain seq x y z
N MET A 1 -14.50 -4.30 2.81
CA MET A 1 -13.29 -3.45 2.98
C MET A 1 -13.47 -2.21 2.16
N LYS A 2 -13.25 -1.03 2.76
CA LYS A 2 -13.41 0.26 2.08
C LYS A 2 -12.08 0.70 1.47
N THR A 3 -12.11 1.05 0.20
CA THR A 3 -10.94 1.38 -0.61
C THR A 3 -11.04 2.82 -1.08
N LEU A 4 -10.07 3.66 -0.70
CA LEU A 4 -9.94 5.02 -1.22
C LEU A 4 -9.29 4.97 -2.59
N LEU A 5 -9.86 5.68 -3.55
CA LEU A 5 -9.22 5.90 -4.85
C LEU A 5 -8.78 7.36 -4.96
N ILE A 6 -7.48 7.59 -5.02
CA ILE A 6 -6.91 8.91 -5.26
C ILE A 6 -6.38 8.97 -6.69
N ILE A 7 -6.78 9.99 -7.43
CA ILE A 7 -6.34 10.19 -8.80
C ILE A 7 -5.63 11.53 -8.86
N ASP A 8 -4.40 11.52 -9.37
CA ASP A 8 -3.63 12.74 -9.54
C ASP A 8 -4.35 13.72 -10.48
N ALA A 9 -4.44 14.98 -10.06
CA ALA A 9 -5.12 16.02 -10.82
C ALA A 9 -4.45 16.31 -12.18
N GLY A 10 -3.17 15.98 -12.33
CA GLY A 10 -2.40 16.11 -13.58
C GLY A 10 -2.78 15.09 -14.65
N LEU A 11 -3.51 14.02 -14.31
CA LEU A 11 -3.98 13.02 -15.27
C LEU A 11 -5.19 13.49 -16.10
N GLY A 12 -5.86 14.55 -15.66
CA GLY A 12 -7.03 15.13 -16.31
C GLY A 12 -8.35 14.40 -16.01
N GLN A 13 -9.45 15.15 -16.09
CA GLN A 13 -10.79 14.72 -15.66
C GLN A 13 -11.29 13.48 -16.41
N ALA A 14 -10.97 13.35 -17.71
CA ALA A 14 -11.42 12.22 -18.53
C ALA A 14 -10.83 10.89 -18.06
N ARG A 15 -9.52 10.86 -17.78
CA ARG A 15 -8.86 9.64 -17.29
C ARG A 15 -9.32 9.31 -15.88
N ALA A 16 -9.47 10.33 -15.03
CA ALA A 16 -9.99 10.15 -13.68
C ALA A 16 -11.37 9.49 -13.67
N TYR A 17 -12.28 9.96 -14.51
CA TYR A 17 -13.61 9.39 -14.63
C TYR A 17 -13.61 7.95 -15.15
N MET A 18 -12.80 7.65 -16.17
CA MET A 18 -12.65 6.29 -16.70
C MET A 18 -12.09 5.32 -15.65
N ALA A 19 -11.03 5.73 -14.95
CA ALA A 19 -10.45 4.94 -13.88
C ALA A 19 -11.47 4.67 -12.77
N LYS A 20 -12.19 5.69 -12.30
CA LYS A 20 -13.23 5.55 -11.26
C LYS A 20 -14.35 4.59 -11.70
N THR A 21 -14.81 4.68 -12.95
CA THR A 21 -15.87 3.80 -13.46
C THR A 21 -15.40 2.34 -13.58
N LEU A 22 -14.20 2.10 -14.12
CA LEU A 22 -13.66 0.76 -14.32
C LEU A 22 -13.29 0.09 -12.99
N LEU A 23 -12.61 0.82 -12.11
CA LEU A 23 -12.27 0.36 -10.77
C LEU A 23 -13.52 0.20 -9.91
N GLY A 24 -14.51 1.08 -10.03
CA GLY A 24 -15.80 0.97 -9.37
C GLY A 24 -16.51 -0.33 -9.75
N THR A 25 -16.51 -0.68 -11.03
CA THR A 25 -17.08 -1.93 -11.53
C THR A 25 -16.35 -3.15 -11.00
N ALA A 26 -15.01 -3.14 -11.08
CA ALA A 26 -14.19 -4.26 -10.62
C ALA A 26 -14.26 -4.44 -9.09
N ALA A 27 -14.33 -3.35 -8.34
CA ALA A 27 -14.50 -3.38 -6.90
C ALA A 27 -15.87 -3.92 -6.50
N HIS A 28 -16.93 -3.53 -7.20
CA HIS A 28 -18.26 -4.08 -6.97
C HIS A 28 -18.28 -5.61 -7.19
N LYS A 29 -17.63 -6.10 -8.24
CA LYS A 29 -17.44 -7.55 -8.48
C LYS A 29 -16.63 -8.24 -7.38
N ALA A 30 -15.67 -7.53 -6.78
CA ALA A 30 -14.85 -8.02 -5.69
C ALA A 30 -15.45 -7.77 -4.29
N HIS A 31 -16.71 -7.31 -4.19
CA HIS A 31 -17.38 -6.91 -2.95
C HIS A 31 -16.59 -5.89 -2.12
N LEU A 32 -15.93 -4.96 -2.80
CA LEU A 32 -15.23 -3.82 -2.22
C LEU A 32 -16.07 -2.55 -2.40
N GLU A 33 -16.08 -1.71 -1.37
CA GLU A 33 -16.66 -0.37 -1.47
C GLU A 33 -15.56 0.63 -1.83
N LEU A 34 -15.77 1.43 -2.88
CA LEU A 34 -14.95 2.62 -3.11
C LEU A 34 -15.50 3.78 -2.30
N THR A 35 -14.60 4.50 -1.64
CA THR A 35 -14.91 5.77 -0.98
C THR A 35 -13.98 6.85 -1.50
N ASP A 36 -14.47 8.09 -1.56
CA ASP A 36 -13.65 9.26 -1.86
C ASP A 36 -13.11 9.90 -0.57
N ASN A 37 -13.50 9.37 0.60
CA ASN A 37 -13.12 9.92 1.90
C ASN A 37 -11.92 9.16 2.48
N PRO A 38 -10.76 9.82 2.67
CA PRO A 38 -9.56 9.17 3.19
C PRO A 38 -9.71 8.67 4.62
N ASN A 39 -10.62 9.22 5.43
CA ASN A 39 -10.79 8.82 6.83
C ASN A 39 -11.41 7.43 6.98
N ASP A 40 -12.29 7.05 6.06
CA ASP A 40 -13.14 5.87 6.15
C ASP A 40 -12.57 4.66 5.39
N ALA A 41 -11.49 4.86 4.62
CA ALA A 41 -10.82 3.80 3.89
C ALA A 41 -9.77 3.05 4.73
N GLU A 42 -9.65 1.75 4.48
CA GLU A 42 -8.59 0.88 5.02
C GLU A 42 -7.38 0.79 4.06
N LEU A 43 -7.66 0.78 2.76
CA LEU A 43 -6.68 0.73 1.67
C LEU A 43 -6.83 1.98 0.81
N ALA A 44 -5.73 2.63 0.47
CA ALA A 44 -5.70 3.77 -0.43
C ALA A 44 -4.91 3.43 -1.69
N ILE A 45 -5.57 3.55 -2.83
CA ILE A 45 -4.97 3.30 -4.14
C ILE A 45 -4.77 4.63 -4.82
N VAL A 46 -3.51 4.94 -5.13
CA VAL A 46 -3.09 6.20 -5.73
C VAL A 46 -2.74 5.96 -7.19
N LEU A 47 -3.46 6.63 -8.08
CA LEU A 47 -3.21 6.64 -9.52
C LEU A 47 -2.47 7.93 -9.89
N GLY A 48 -1.18 7.84 -10.14
CA GLY A 48 -0.36 9.01 -10.45
C GLY A 48 1.13 8.76 -10.32
N ALA A 49 1.91 9.83 -10.54
CA ALA A 49 3.37 9.78 -10.45
C ALA A 49 3.91 9.88 -9.01
N ALA A 50 3.11 10.40 -8.08
CA ALA A 50 3.52 10.61 -6.69
C ALA A 50 2.38 10.27 -5.73
N LEU A 51 2.78 9.82 -4.52
CA LEU A 51 1.85 9.67 -3.42
C LEU A 51 1.45 11.06 -2.90
N PRO A 52 0.15 11.35 -2.73
CA PRO A 52 -0.29 12.56 -2.06
C PRO A 52 0.24 12.54 -0.63
N ALA A 53 0.87 13.64 -0.21
CA ALA A 53 1.38 13.83 1.14
C ALA A 53 0.22 14.11 2.13
N ASP A 54 -0.74 13.20 2.18
CA ASP A 54 -1.92 13.32 3.02
C ASP A 54 -1.68 12.59 4.34
N SER A 55 -1.74 13.34 5.45
CA SER A 55 -1.54 12.78 6.78
C SER A 55 -2.59 11.74 7.16
N ALA A 56 -3.77 11.72 6.52
CA ALA A 56 -4.81 10.72 6.75
C ALA A 56 -4.46 9.33 6.21
N LEU A 57 -3.46 9.23 5.34
CA LEU A 57 -2.91 7.96 4.87
C LEU A 57 -1.88 7.37 5.85
N SER A 58 -1.39 8.15 6.82
CA SER A 58 -0.39 7.73 7.82
C SER A 58 -0.86 6.50 8.59
N GLY A 59 -0.17 5.37 8.41
CA GLY A 59 -0.50 4.09 9.03
C GLY A 59 -1.55 3.25 8.29
N LYS A 60 -2.09 3.73 7.16
CA LYS A 60 -3.02 2.97 6.29
C LYS A 60 -2.26 2.26 5.19
N GLN A 61 -2.87 1.26 4.56
CA GLN A 61 -2.21 0.62 3.43
C GLN A 61 -2.33 1.49 2.18
N VAL A 62 -1.21 1.73 1.51
CA VAL A 62 -1.17 2.53 0.28
C VAL A 62 -0.55 1.72 -0.84
N PHE A 63 -1.17 1.82 -2.01
CA PHE A 63 -0.66 1.25 -3.25
C PHE A 63 -0.58 2.35 -4.31
N LEU A 64 0.62 2.63 -4.80
CA LEU A 64 0.84 3.52 -5.94
C LEU A 64 0.83 2.69 -7.22
N GLY A 65 0.03 3.11 -8.19
CA GLY A 65 -0.05 2.44 -9.48
C GLY A 65 -0.34 3.40 -10.62
N ASP A 66 -0.09 2.92 -11.85
CA ASP A 66 -0.29 3.72 -13.04
C ASP A 66 -1.75 3.66 -13.51
N ILE A 67 -2.28 4.81 -13.93
CA ILE A 67 -3.66 4.87 -14.43
C ILE A 67 -3.86 4.03 -15.68
N ASN A 68 -2.85 3.91 -16.54
CA ASN A 68 -2.95 3.13 -17.79
C ASN A 68 -3.20 1.65 -17.47
N ARG A 69 -2.52 1.13 -16.44
CA ARG A 69 -2.70 -0.24 -15.98
C ARG A 69 -4.05 -0.46 -15.30
N ALA A 70 -4.49 0.52 -14.51
CA ALA A 70 -5.80 0.48 -13.86
C ALA A 70 -6.97 0.49 -14.87
N VAL A 71 -6.84 1.19 -16.01
CA VAL A 71 -7.86 1.16 -17.06
C VAL A 71 -7.75 -0.07 -17.98
N ALA A 72 -6.53 -0.57 -18.23
CA ALA A 72 -6.33 -1.76 -19.06
C ALA A 72 -6.78 -3.05 -18.36
N HIS A 73 -6.46 -3.20 -17.07
CA HIS A 73 -6.75 -4.40 -16.28
C HIS A 73 -7.16 -4.05 -14.84
N PRO A 74 -8.39 -3.53 -14.61
CA PRO A 74 -8.84 -3.08 -13.28
C PRO A 74 -8.95 -4.21 -12.25
N GLU A 75 -9.32 -5.42 -12.67
CA GLU A 75 -9.48 -6.57 -11.76
C GLU A 75 -8.12 -7.08 -11.23
N LEU A 76 -7.11 -7.14 -12.10
CA LEU A 76 -5.74 -7.50 -11.70
C LEU A 76 -5.16 -6.41 -10.79
N PHE A 77 -5.37 -5.16 -11.15
CA PHE A 77 -4.87 -4.04 -10.38
C PHE A 77 -5.43 -4.00 -8.95
N LEU A 78 -6.71 -4.26 -8.75
CA LEU A 78 -7.30 -4.38 -7.40
C LEU A 78 -6.72 -5.56 -6.61
N SER A 79 -6.40 -6.66 -7.29
CA SER A 79 -5.81 -7.85 -6.66
C SER A 79 -4.36 -7.60 -6.23
N GLU A 80 -3.60 -6.91 -7.06
CA GLU A 80 -2.24 -6.45 -6.75
C GLU A 80 -2.26 -5.40 -5.65
N ALA A 81 -3.17 -4.44 -5.70
CA ALA A 81 -3.32 -3.42 -4.67
C ALA A 81 -3.61 -4.03 -3.29
N LYS A 82 -4.31 -5.16 -3.23
CA LYS A 82 -4.52 -5.93 -1.99
C LYS A 82 -3.29 -6.72 -1.55
N SER A 83 -2.56 -7.33 -2.49
CA SER A 83 -1.39 -8.17 -2.16
C SER A 83 -0.12 -7.36 -1.87
N HIS A 84 0.05 -6.23 -2.54
CA HIS A 84 1.19 -5.31 -2.45
C HIS A 84 0.86 -4.06 -1.62
N ALA A 85 -0.26 -4.09 -0.90
CA ALA A 85 -0.66 -3.07 0.04
C ALA A 85 0.45 -2.87 1.07
N THR A 86 1.26 -1.82 0.91
CA THR A 86 2.32 -1.50 1.88
C THR A 86 1.77 -0.54 2.92
N PRO A 87 2.07 -0.73 4.22
CA PRO A 87 1.72 0.27 5.21
C PRO A 87 2.41 1.58 4.84
N TYR A 88 1.60 2.62 4.64
CA TYR A 88 2.08 3.96 4.35
C TYR A 88 2.76 4.51 5.59
N ALA A 89 4.09 4.48 5.54
CA ALA A 89 4.92 5.31 6.38
C ALA A 89 5.02 6.66 5.68
N ALA A 90 4.38 7.69 6.26
CA ALA A 90 4.72 9.06 5.92
C ALA A 90 6.26 9.18 5.96
N PRO A 91 6.91 9.91 5.05
CA PRO A 91 8.33 10.18 5.15
C PRO A 91 8.52 11.06 6.39
N ALA A 92 8.55 10.43 7.57
CA ALA A 92 9.12 11.00 8.75
C ALA A 92 10.57 11.26 8.36
N ALA A 93 10.91 12.54 8.22
CA ALA A 93 12.28 12.97 8.33
C ALA A 93 12.88 12.22 9.53
N ALA A 94 13.79 11.29 9.24
CA ALA A 94 14.61 10.51 10.16
C ALA A 94 14.08 10.42 11.61
N ALA A 95 13.21 9.45 11.88
CA ALA A 95 12.99 8.99 13.26
C ALA A 95 13.30 7.50 13.34
N LEU A 96 14.37 7.23 14.09
CA LEU A 96 15.00 5.94 14.40
C LEU A 96 13.99 4.82 14.75
N PRO A 97 14.35 3.53 14.55
CA PRO A 97 13.50 2.42 14.94
C PRO A 97 13.37 2.38 16.47
N ALA A 98 12.25 2.85 16.99
CA ALA A 98 11.85 2.60 18.37
C ALA A 98 11.25 1.20 18.46
N SER A 99 12.11 0.18 18.58
CA SER A 99 11.70 -1.14 19.03
C SER A 99 11.46 -1.08 20.54
N THR A 100 10.26 -0.68 20.95
CA THR A 100 9.79 -0.85 22.32
C THR A 100 9.36 -2.31 22.51
N GLY A 101 10.32 -3.13 22.94
CA GLY A 101 10.05 -4.44 23.52
C GLY A 101 9.16 -4.30 24.75
N GLY A 102 7.91 -4.73 24.61
CA GLY A 102 6.92 -4.77 25.69
C GLY A 102 5.98 -5.93 25.44
N ALA A 103 6.26 -7.05 26.09
CA ALA A 103 5.63 -8.35 25.92
C ALA A 103 4.08 -8.33 25.96
N LYS A 104 3.45 -9.15 25.10
CA LYS A 104 2.70 -10.38 25.48
C LYS A 104 1.78 -10.86 24.34
N ARG A 105 1.90 -12.16 24.02
CA ARG A 105 0.96 -13.08 23.32
C ARG A 105 0.86 -12.98 21.79
N ILE A 106 1.81 -13.57 21.06
CA ILE A 106 1.43 -14.36 19.89
C ILE A 106 2.03 -15.76 20.00
N VAL A 107 1.13 -16.71 19.82
CA VAL A 107 1.21 -18.15 20.00
C VAL A 107 2.21 -18.75 19.02
N ALA A 108 3.00 -19.69 19.52
CA ALA A 108 3.92 -20.49 18.74
C ALA A 108 3.19 -21.25 17.61
N ILE A 109 3.67 -21.09 16.39
CA ILE A 109 3.57 -22.13 15.38
C ILE A 109 5.00 -22.51 15.02
N THR A 110 5.38 -23.70 15.46
CA THR A 110 6.70 -24.27 15.23
C THR A 110 6.69 -25.03 13.91
N ALA A 111 7.51 -24.61 12.97
CA ALA A 111 8.08 -25.48 11.95
C ALA A 111 9.53 -25.04 11.70
N CYS A 112 10.43 -25.48 12.58
CA CYS A 112 11.86 -25.68 12.29
C CYS A 112 11.98 -26.91 11.34
N PRO A 113 13.10 -27.20 10.62
CA PRO A 113 14.44 -26.73 10.93
C PRO A 113 15.45 -26.49 9.76
N THR A 114 16.49 -25.71 10.05
CA THR A 114 17.89 -25.77 9.53
C THR A 114 18.18 -25.55 8.03
N GLY A 115 19.21 -24.81 7.62
CA GLY A 115 20.34 -24.24 8.37
C GLY A 115 21.36 -23.46 7.51
N VAL A 116 22.52 -23.16 8.14
CA VAL A 116 23.83 -22.68 7.62
C VAL A 116 23.87 -21.33 6.88
N ALA A 117 24.68 -20.32 7.20
CA ALA A 117 25.75 -20.10 8.17
C ALA A 117 26.02 -18.57 8.31
N PRO A 118 26.60 -18.08 9.42
CA PRO A 118 27.17 -16.74 9.53
C PRO A 118 28.69 -16.76 9.32
N TYR A 119 29.19 -16.05 8.30
CA TYR A 119 30.61 -15.65 8.19
C TYR A 119 30.63 -14.21 7.66
N LEU A 120 30.89 -13.21 8.50
CA LEU A 120 32.22 -12.65 8.81
C LEU A 120 33.04 -12.27 7.56
N TYR A 121 33.24 -10.96 7.38
CA TYR A 121 34.46 -10.22 6.97
C TYR A 121 33.99 -8.91 6.33
N GLY A 122 34.44 -7.71 6.68
CA GLY A 122 35.66 -7.26 7.33
C GLY A 122 36.08 -5.96 6.61
N GLY A 123 36.57 -4.95 7.32
CA GLY A 123 37.21 -3.79 6.67
C GLY A 123 37.00 -2.44 7.34
N ARG A 124 37.45 -2.31 8.60
CA ARG A 124 37.74 -1.02 9.23
C ARG A 124 39.21 -0.71 8.99
N SER A 125 39.53 0.37 8.28
CA SER A 125 40.84 1.02 8.26
C SER A 125 40.69 2.43 7.69
N HIS A 126 40.90 3.45 8.50
CA HIS A 126 41.64 4.68 8.23
C HIS A 126 41.82 5.44 9.54
#